data_AF-A0AAW5F493-F1
#
_entry.id   AF-A0AAW5F493-F1
#
_cell.length_a   1.000
_cell.length_b   1.000
_cell.length_c   1.000
_cell.angle_alpha   90.00
_cell.angle_beta   90.00
_cell.angle_gamma   90.00
#
_symmetry.space_group_name_H-M   'P 1'
#
loop_
_entity.id
_entity.type
_entity.pdbx_description
1 polymer ?
#
loop_
_entity_poly.entity_id
_entity_poly.type
_entity_poly.pdbx_seq_one_letter_code
_entity_poly.pdbx_strand_id
1 'polypeptide(L)' 'MALSPNAGKDGYLLEKHTGIVHYLKNETENCKLLEVGPARATMVDTYQDAEQIAFIKYGKTPTPCPYCCKK' A
#
# COMPACT_ATOMS: atom_id res chain seq x y z
N MET A 1 -9.45 2.57 -18.77
CA MET A 1 -8.29 1.97 -18.09
C MET A 1 -8.75 1.28 -16.82
N ALA A 2 -8.31 0.05 -16.54
CA ALA A 2 -8.68 -0.65 -15.30
C ALA A 2 -7.69 -0.28 -14.19
N LEU A 3 -8.15 0.12 -13.01
CA LEU A 3 -7.33 0.25 -11.79
C LEU A 3 -7.12 -1.14 -11.16
N SER A 4 -6.40 -1.23 -10.04
CA SER A 4 -6.28 -2.49 -9.29
C SER A 4 -7.65 -2.94 -8.80
N PRO A 5 -7.89 -4.26 -8.60
CA PRO A 5 -9.17 -4.77 -8.09
C PRO A 5 -9.54 -4.27 -6.67
N ASN A 6 -8.60 -3.59 -5.99
CA ASN A 6 -8.79 -3.01 -4.66
C ASN A 6 -8.89 -1.48 -4.68
N ALA A 7 -8.82 -0.84 -5.85
CA ALA A 7 -8.95 0.61 -5.96
C ALA A 7 -10.33 1.08 -5.47
N GLY A 8 -10.34 2.16 -4.68
CA GLY A 8 -11.55 2.72 -4.07
C GLY A 8 -11.97 2.08 -2.75
N LYS A 9 -11.25 1.05 -2.25
CA LYS A 9 -11.49 0.51 -0.90
C LYS A 9 -10.86 1.40 0.15
N ASP A 10 -11.53 1.55 1.29
CA ASP A 10 -10.93 2.19 2.46
C ASP A 10 -9.97 1.20 3.11
N GLY A 11 -8.68 1.49 3.01
CA GLY A 11 -7.60 0.63 3.47
C GLY A 11 -6.26 1.00 2.86
N TYR A 12 -5.19 0.47 3.46
CA TYR A 12 -3.82 0.70 3.04
C TYR A 12 -3.20 -0.60 2.57
N LEU A 13 -2.22 -0.47 1.70
CA LEU A 13 -1.50 -1.59 1.14
C LEU A 13 -0.01 -1.33 1.25
N LEU A 14 0.66 -2.17 2.04
CA LEU A 14 2.08 -2.12 2.27
C LEU A 14 2.81 -3.05 1.31
N GLU A 15 3.70 -2.50 0.49
CA GLU A 15 4.64 -3.29 -0.30
C GLU A 15 5.79 -3.81 0.56
N LYS A 16 5.99 -5.13 0.56
CA LYS A 16 6.97 -5.79 1.44
C LYS A 16 8.41 -5.54 1.03
N HIS A 17 8.66 -5.42 -0.28
CA HIS A 17 10.00 -5.22 -0.81
C HIS A 17 10.52 -3.79 -0.59
N THR A 18 9.66 -2.81 -0.83
CA THR A 18 10.02 -1.38 -0.81
C THR A 18 9.70 -0.71 0.53
N GLY A 19 8.72 -1.23 1.28
CA GLY A 19 8.18 -0.56 2.45
C GLY A 19 7.20 0.57 2.10
N ILE A 20 6.79 0.70 0.82
CA ILE A 20 5.88 1.76 0.40
C ILE A 20 4.45 1.41 0.82
N VAL A 21 3.77 2.37 1.45
CA VAL A 21 2.37 2.28 1.85
C VAL A 21 1.52 3.03 0.85
N HIS A 22 0.54 2.35 0.27
CA HIS A 22 -0.40 2.89 -0.69
C HIS A 22 -1.77 3.04 -0.04
N TYR A 23 -2.48 4.14 -0.33
CA TYR A 23 -3.86 4.31 0.08
C TYR A 23 -4.79 3.88 -1.05
N LEU A 24 -5.56 2.82 -0.82
CA LEU A 24 -6.37 2.17 -1.85
C LEU A 24 -7.52 3.05 -2.35
N LYS A 25 -8.05 3.91 -1.47
CA LYS A 25 -9.14 4.83 -1.80
C LYS A 25 -8.73 5.86 -2.85
N ASN A 26 -7.49 6.35 -2.78
CA ASN A 26 -6.91 7.32 -3.70
C ASN A 26 -5.94 6.67 -4.69
N GLU A 27 -6.10 5.39 -5.00
CA GLU A 27 -5.25 4.75 -6.00
C GLU A 27 -5.39 5.47 -7.36
N THR A 28 -4.26 5.85 -7.94
CA THR A 28 -4.15 6.46 -9.26
C THR A 28 -3.45 5.52 -10.22
N GLU A 29 -3.56 5.77 -11.53
CA GLU A 29 -2.87 4.96 -12.55
C GLU A 29 -1.34 4.91 -12.35
N ASN A 30 -0.75 5.95 -11.73
CA ASN A 30 0.68 6.04 -11.43
C ASN A 30 1.12 5.17 -10.24
N CYS A 31 0.19 4.76 -9.37
CA CYS A 31 0.46 3.86 -8.25
C CYS A 31 -0.38 2.58 -8.33
N LYS A 32 -0.77 2.21 -9.56
CA LYS A 32 -1.59 1.02 -9.79
C LYS A 32 -0.82 -0.24 -9.39
N LEU A 33 -1.31 -0.90 -8.35
CA LEU A 33 -0.79 -2.18 -7.88
C LEU A 33 -1.42 -3.33 -8.66
N LEU A 34 -0.82 -3.62 -9.82
CA LEU A 34 -1.24 -4.72 -10.70
C LEU A 34 -1.26 -6.09 -9.99
N GLU A 35 -0.44 -6.28 -8.96
CA GLU A 35 -0.36 -7.53 -8.20
C GLU A 35 -0.42 -7.28 -6.69
N VAL A 36 -1.63 -7.38 -6.14
CA VAL A 36 -1.88 -7.39 -4.69
C VAL A 36 -1.90 -8.84 -4.22
N GLY A 37 -0.71 -9.43 -4.05
CA GLY A 37 -0.55 -10.80 -3.56
C GLY A 37 0.14 -10.86 -2.20
N PRO A 38 -0.13 -11.88 -1.35
CA PRO A 38 0.49 -12.02 -0.04
C PRO A 38 2.02 -12.19 -0.12
N ALA A 39 2.58 -12.49 -1.28
CA ALA A 39 4.03 -12.53 -1.49
C ALA A 39 4.65 -11.12 -1.70
N ARG A 40 3.90 -10.17 -2.27
CA ARG A 40 4.40 -8.84 -2.65
C ARG A 40 3.91 -7.72 -1.75
N ALA A 41 2.69 -7.84 -1.24
CA ALA A 41 2.02 -6.79 -0.49
C ALA A 41 1.17 -7.36 0.64
N THR A 42 0.92 -6.52 1.66
CA THR A 42 -0.02 -6.81 2.75
C THR A 42 -1.04 -5.68 2.80
N MET A 43 -2.32 -6.03 2.72
CA MET A 43 -3.41 -5.09 3.00
C MET A 43 -3.60 -4.96 4.51
N VAL A 44 -3.85 -3.74 4.94
CA VAL A 44 -4.12 -3.36 6.33
C VAL A 44 -5.19 -2.27 6.36
N ASP A 45 -5.91 -2.17 7.46
CA ASP A 45 -7.00 -1.20 7.60
C ASP A 45 -6.48 0.22 7.89
N THR A 46 -5.36 0.35 8.60
CA THR A 46 -4.80 1.64 9.01
C THR A 46 -3.36 1.85 8.56
N TYR A 47 -2.95 3.11 8.42
CA TYR A 47 -1.56 3.45 8.13
C TYR A 47 -0.62 3.00 9.27
N GLN A 48 -1.04 3.09 10.53
CA GLN A 48 -0.25 2.66 11.68
C GLN A 48 0.02 1.15 11.67
N ASP A 49 -0.94 0.34 11.26
CA ASP A 49 -0.73 -1.10 11.03
C ASP A 49 0.29 -1.34 9.91
N ALA A 50 0.21 -0.57 8.82
CA ALA A 50 1.19 -0.64 7.74
C ALA A 50 2.60 -0.33 8.27
N GLU A 51 2.73 0.70 9.11
CA GLU A 51 4.00 1.10 9.71
C GLU A 51 4.57 0.01 10.62
N GLN A 52 3.74 -0.51 11.53
CA GLN A 52 4.15 -1.58 12.43
C GLN A 52 4.56 -2.83 11.67
N ILE A 53 3.80 -3.26 10.67
CA ILE A 53 4.14 -4.44 9.88
C ILE A 53 5.42 -4.22 9.08
N ALA A 54 5.60 -3.04 8.45
CA ALA A 54 6.81 -2.70 7.72
C ALA A 54 8.05 -2.80 8.63
N PHE A 55 7.96 -2.23 9.82
CA PHE A 55 9.07 -2.19 10.76
C PHE A 55 9.34 -3.54 11.42
N ILE A 56 8.30 -4.18 11.97
CA ILE A 56 8.41 -5.40 12.78
C ILE A 56 8.57 -6.65 11.91
N LYS A 57 7.79 -6.79 10.84
CA LYS A 57 7.83 -8.00 9.99
C LYS A 57 8.84 -7.92 8.86
N TYR A 58 9.05 -6.73 8.29
CA TYR A 58 9.88 -6.58 7.09
C TYR A 58 11.19 -5.83 7.34
N GLY A 59 11.38 -5.22 8.52
CA GLY A 59 12.57 -4.41 8.82
C GLY A 59 12.74 -3.24 7.85
N LYS A 60 11.64 -2.71 7.31
CA LYS A 60 11.60 -1.61 6.34
C LYS A 60 11.06 -0.36 6.99
N THR A 61 11.55 0.79 6.54
CA THR A 61 10.96 2.09 6.89
C THR A 61 9.68 2.28 6.08
N PRO A 62 8.52 2.37 6.72
CA PRO A 62 7.27 2.63 6.01
C PRO A 62 7.33 4.00 5.35
N THR A 63 7.06 4.05 4.05
CA THR A 63 7.12 5.29 3.27
C THR A 63 5.79 5.51 2.58
N PRO A 64 5.11 6.65 2.76
CA PRO A 64 3.82 6.88 2.10
C PRO A 64 4.03 7.07 0.59
N CYS A 65 3.16 6.48 -0.22
CA CYS A 65 3.22 6.59 -1.66
C CYS A 65 2.98 8.05 -2.08
N PRO A 66 3.86 8.65 -2.90
CA PRO A 66 3.76 10.07 -3.26
C PRO A 66 2.59 10.39 -4.19
N TYR A 67 1.87 9.37 -4.69
CA TYR A 67 0.73 9.53 -5.59
C TYR A 67 -0.61 9.34 -4.86
N CYS A 68 -0.82 8.20 -4.20
CA CYS A 68 -2.10 7.90 -3.53
C CYS A 68 -2.18 8.35 -2.07
N CYS A 69 -1.05 8.55 -1.39
CA CYS A 69 -1.02 9.12 -0.03
C CYS A 69 -0.79 10.64 -0.04
N LYS A 70 -0.80 11.28 -1.22
CA LYS A 70 -0.81 12.75 -1.31
C LYS A 70 -2.15 13.26 -0.76
N LYS A 71 -2.08 14.05 0.30
CA LYS A 71 -3.20 14.84 0.83
C LYS A 71 -3.71 15.84 -0.20
#